data_AF-A0A9D5C913-F1
#
_entry.id   AF-A0A9D5C913-F1
#
_cell.length_a   1.000
_cell.length_b   1.000
_cell.length_c   1.000
_cell.angle_alpha   90.00
_cell.angle_beta   90.00
_cell.angle_gamma   90.00
#
_symmetry.space_group_name_H-M   'P 1'
#
loop_
_entity.id
_entity.type
_entity.pdbx_description
1 polymer ?
#
loop_
_entity_poly.entity_id
_entity_poly.type
_entity_poly.pdbx_seq_one_letter_code
_entity_poly.pdbx_strand_id
1 'polypeptide(L)'
;MSIQRYKARQYIANHYQDDNQNGCQDVLLELAKSEFNSVQLLHQRELKEVLSWWKNIGLAQDLNFVRDQPLKWWDLSCIEVLPNYMKICYNALYKITNEIADITLKEYGWNPINTLSKSWAKLFNAFLQEVKWFASGQVPNKDDYLRNAVISSGVFIVIVHLFFLMGNGLTKENVEQIEKDPSFIYHTGAILRLWDDLGSAKDENQNGFDGSYMELYMKEHPQCSAKEAHDHVILMISRAWETLNKESFSQTSFPQPLVRASLNLARMVRVMYSYDDDHHLPMLDDHVFSLLHHSL
;
A
#
# COMPACT_ATOMS: atom_id res chain seq x y z
N MET A 1 -5.37 -5.25 8.38
CA MET A 1 -5.57 -6.64 7.89
C MET A 1 -4.22 -7.30 7.61
N SER A 2 -4.01 -8.57 7.97
CA SER A 2 -2.75 -9.28 7.71
C SER A 2 -3.01 -10.70 7.18
N ILE A 3 -2.17 -11.15 6.23
CA ILE A 3 -2.17 -12.54 5.73
C ILE A 3 -2.02 -13.58 6.85
N GLN A 4 -1.38 -13.20 7.96
CA GLN A 4 -1.27 -14.06 9.14
C GLN A 4 -2.65 -14.40 9.73
N ARG A 5 -3.61 -13.47 9.76
CA ARG A 5 -4.97 -13.74 10.26
C ARG A 5 -5.71 -14.72 9.36
N TYR A 6 -5.60 -14.56 8.04
CA TYR A 6 -6.17 -15.51 7.10
C TYR A 6 -5.58 -16.91 7.25
N LYS A 7 -4.24 -17.02 7.36
CA LYS A 7 -3.57 -18.30 7.63
C LYS A 7 -3.95 -18.88 8.99
N ALA A 8 -4.11 -18.05 10.02
CA ALA A 8 -4.55 -18.48 11.34
C ALA A 8 -5.95 -19.11 11.29
N ARG A 9 -6.89 -18.50 10.57
CA ARG A 9 -8.23 -19.07 10.36
C ARG A 9 -8.17 -20.44 9.68
N GLN A 10 -7.43 -20.55 8.59
CA GLN A 10 -7.24 -21.81 7.86
C GLN A 10 -6.58 -22.88 8.74
N TYR A 11 -5.59 -22.50 9.53
CA TYR A 11 -4.92 -23.39 10.47
C TYR A 11 -5.87 -23.90 11.56
N ILE A 12 -6.64 -23.00 12.19
CA ILE A 12 -7.64 -23.37 13.21
C ILE A 12 -8.71 -24.28 12.62
N ALA A 13 -9.18 -24.01 11.40
CA ALA A 13 -10.18 -24.84 10.73
C ALA A 13 -9.67 -26.25 10.38
N ASN A 14 -8.42 -26.37 9.93
CA ASN A 14 -7.88 -27.62 9.40
C ASN A 14 -7.19 -28.51 10.45
N HIS A 15 -6.60 -27.96 11.51
CA HIS A 15 -5.78 -28.73 12.47
C HIS A 15 -6.55 -29.27 13.68
N TYR A 16 -7.83 -28.94 13.84
CA TYR A 16 -8.59 -29.30 15.04
C TYR A 16 -9.88 -30.07 14.72
N GLN A 17 -9.97 -30.68 13.53
CA GLN A 17 -10.99 -31.67 13.18
C GLN A 17 -10.57 -33.12 13.53
N ASP A 18 -9.33 -33.35 13.99
CA ASP A 18 -8.84 -34.66 14.41
C ASP A 18 -9.04 -34.89 15.92
N ASP A 19 -9.80 -35.94 16.27
CA ASP A 19 -10.30 -36.32 17.60
C ASP A 19 -9.22 -36.75 18.63
N ASN A 20 -7.93 -36.46 18.41
CA ASN A 20 -6.85 -36.79 19.35
C ASN A 20 -6.48 -35.58 20.23
N GLN A 21 -7.41 -35.16 21.09
CA GLN A 21 -7.24 -34.04 22.01
C GLN A 21 -6.67 -34.48 23.38
N ASN A 22 -5.67 -33.74 23.87
CA ASN A 22 -5.33 -33.69 25.29
C ASN A 22 -5.68 -32.28 25.83
N GLY A 23 -6.04 -32.17 27.11
CA GLY A 23 -6.70 -30.96 27.64
C GLY A 23 -5.92 -29.62 27.53
N CYS A 24 -4.60 -29.66 27.29
CA CYS A 24 -3.81 -28.45 26.99
C CYS A 24 -4.12 -27.89 25.59
N GLN A 25 -4.38 -28.77 24.63
CA GLN A 25 -4.69 -28.44 23.25
C GLN A 25 -6.07 -27.76 23.13
N ASP A 26 -7.01 -28.12 23.99
CA ASP A 26 -8.35 -27.52 24.04
C ASP A 26 -8.33 -26.08 24.57
N VAL A 27 -7.55 -25.81 25.62
CA VAL A 27 -7.42 -24.46 26.19
C VAL A 27 -6.77 -23.50 25.18
N LEU A 28 -5.74 -23.97 24.45
CA LEU A 28 -5.10 -23.17 23.40
C LEU A 28 -6.04 -22.90 22.22
N LEU A 29 -6.89 -23.87 21.86
CA LEU A 29 -7.87 -23.71 20.80
C LEU A 29 -8.95 -22.69 21.18
N GLU A 30 -9.51 -22.81 22.38
CA GLU A 30 -10.51 -21.85 22.89
C GLU A 30 -9.94 -20.44 22.96
N LEU A 31 -8.69 -20.29 23.41
CA LEU A 31 -7.99 -19.01 23.39
C LEU A 31 -7.83 -18.48 21.96
N ALA A 32 -7.38 -19.31 21.01
CA ALA A 32 -7.17 -18.92 19.63
C ALA A 32 -8.47 -18.46 18.95
N LYS A 33 -9.58 -19.17 19.16
CA LYS A 33 -10.91 -18.79 18.65
C LYS A 33 -11.40 -17.48 19.27
N SER A 34 -11.30 -17.37 20.60
CA SER A 34 -11.73 -16.18 21.34
C SER A 34 -10.94 -14.93 20.91
N GLU A 35 -9.61 -15.04 20.78
CA GLU A 35 -8.76 -13.95 20.30
C GLU A 35 -9.07 -13.59 18.84
N PHE A 36 -9.30 -14.59 17.98
CA PHE A 36 -9.67 -14.36 16.58
C PHE A 36 -10.98 -13.57 16.47
N ASN A 37 -12.02 -14.01 17.18
CA ASN A 37 -13.34 -13.39 17.18
C ASN A 37 -13.31 -11.98 17.79
N SER A 38 -12.54 -11.78 18.86
CA SER A 38 -12.38 -10.46 19.49
C SER A 38 -11.75 -9.44 18.54
N VAL A 39 -10.71 -9.83 17.82
CA VAL A 39 -10.05 -8.95 16.83
C VAL A 39 -10.90 -8.75 15.58
N GLN A 40 -11.66 -9.76 15.14
CA GLN A 40 -12.64 -9.60 14.06
C GLN A 40 -13.68 -8.54 14.41
N LEU A 41 -14.24 -8.58 15.63
CA LEU A 41 -15.20 -7.57 16.09
C LEU A 41 -14.58 -6.17 16.14
N LEU A 42 -13.31 -6.05 16.52
CA LEU A 42 -12.59 -4.77 16.46
C LEU A 42 -12.48 -4.25 15.02
N HIS A 43 -12.03 -5.07 14.07
CA HIS A 43 -11.94 -4.68 12.67
C HIS A 43 -13.30 -4.28 12.07
N GLN A 44 -14.39 -4.97 12.44
CA GLN A 44 -15.73 -4.59 12.01
C GLN A 44 -16.16 -3.21 12.53
N ARG A 45 -15.77 -2.85 13.77
CA ARG A 45 -16.02 -1.51 14.32
C ARG A 45 -15.20 -0.46 13.57
N GLU A 46 -13.91 -0.70 13.39
CA GLU A 46 -13.03 0.19 12.62
C GLU A 46 -13.53 0.39 11.19
N LEU A 47 -13.97 -0.69 10.52
CA LEU A 47 -14.53 -0.60 9.18
C LEU A 47 -15.81 0.24 9.13
N LYS A 48 -16.68 0.16 10.15
CA LYS A 48 -17.87 1.03 10.24
C LYS A 48 -17.49 2.50 10.35
N GLU A 49 -16.46 2.83 11.12
CA GLU A 49 -15.94 4.19 11.22
C GLU A 49 -15.37 4.67 9.87
N VAL A 50 -14.55 3.84 9.22
CA VAL A 50 -14.00 4.14 7.88
C VAL A 50 -15.10 4.32 6.84
N LEU A 51 -16.13 3.46 6.84
CA LEU A 51 -17.27 3.57 5.92
C LEU A 51 -18.12 4.82 6.21
N SER A 52 -18.34 5.15 7.49
CA SER A 52 -19.04 6.37 7.89
C SER A 52 -18.28 7.61 7.40
N TRP A 53 -16.98 7.65 7.67
CA TRP A 53 -16.07 8.68 7.17
C TRP A 53 -16.10 8.78 5.64
N TRP A 54 -15.99 7.66 4.92
CA TRP A 54 -16.00 7.65 3.45
C TRP A 54 -17.29 8.25 2.89
N LYS A 55 -18.45 7.86 3.47
CA LYS A 55 -19.76 8.44 3.12
C LYS A 55 -19.82 9.94 3.39
N ASN A 56 -19.25 10.40 4.49
CA ASN A 56 -19.27 11.81 4.89
C ASN A 56 -18.37 12.69 4.00
N ILE A 57 -17.37 12.14 3.32
CA ILE A 57 -16.53 12.91 2.38
C ILE A 57 -17.29 13.19 1.07
N GLY A 58 -18.21 12.32 0.66
CA GLY A 58 -19.05 12.54 -0.54
C GLY A 58 -18.36 12.26 -1.89
N LEU A 59 -17.13 11.72 -1.90
CA LEU A 59 -16.34 11.49 -3.13
C LEU A 59 -17.03 10.58 -4.15
N ALA A 60 -17.85 9.63 -3.69
CA ALA A 60 -18.51 8.64 -4.56
C ALA A 60 -19.60 9.23 -5.47
N GLN A 61 -20.05 10.47 -5.23
CA GLN A 61 -21.13 11.10 -6.01
C GLN A 61 -20.60 12.00 -7.15
N ASP A 62 -19.33 12.46 -7.08
CA ASP A 62 -18.90 13.67 -7.81
C ASP A 62 -17.62 13.51 -8.66
N LEU A 63 -17.06 12.30 -8.83
CA LEU A 63 -15.75 12.13 -9.49
C LEU A 63 -15.83 11.47 -10.87
N ASN A 64 -15.51 12.26 -11.92
CA ASN A 64 -15.13 11.78 -13.26
C ASN A 64 -13.74 12.39 -13.62
N PHE A 65 -12.68 11.57 -13.48
CA PHE A 65 -11.26 11.76 -13.88
C PHE A 65 -10.49 13.01 -13.37
N VAL A 66 -9.16 12.91 -13.19
CA VAL A 66 -8.33 13.95 -12.52
C VAL A 66 -6.99 14.22 -13.23
N ARG A 67 -6.61 15.51 -13.45
CA ARG A 67 -5.24 15.96 -13.85
C ARG A 67 -4.83 17.39 -13.43
N ASP A 68 -3.56 17.50 -12.99
CA ASP A 68 -2.58 18.63 -12.88
C ASP A 68 -2.64 19.74 -11.81
N GLN A 69 -1.59 19.80 -10.94
CA GLN A 69 -0.62 20.92 -10.70
C GLN A 69 0.11 20.86 -9.31
N PRO A 70 1.19 20.09 -9.06
CA PRO A 70 1.59 19.68 -7.70
C PRO A 70 2.26 20.63 -6.68
N LEU A 71 2.53 21.92 -6.88
CA LEU A 71 3.62 22.57 -6.09
C LEU A 71 3.30 23.86 -5.30
N LYS A 72 2.04 24.12 -4.93
CA LYS A 72 1.68 25.15 -3.93
C LYS A 72 0.63 24.68 -2.88
N TRP A 73 0.50 23.37 -2.70
CA TRP A 73 -0.72 22.66 -2.26
C TRP A 73 -0.93 22.43 -0.76
N TRP A 74 -0.30 23.21 0.12
CA TRP A 74 -0.65 23.14 1.55
C TRP A 74 -1.15 24.46 2.10
N ASP A 75 -1.75 25.25 1.21
CA ASP A 75 -2.53 26.44 1.54
C ASP A 75 -3.96 26.22 1.05
N LEU A 76 -4.94 26.46 1.91
CA LEU A 76 -6.36 26.44 1.53
C LEU A 76 -6.67 27.48 0.46
N SER A 77 -5.87 28.56 0.36
CA SER A 77 -6.02 29.58 -0.68
C SER A 77 -5.82 29.01 -2.10
N CYS A 78 -5.13 27.88 -2.24
CA CYS A 78 -4.93 27.23 -3.54
C CYS A 78 -6.16 26.45 -4.02
N ILE A 79 -7.17 26.24 -3.18
CA ILE A 79 -8.41 25.54 -3.57
C ILE A 79 -9.22 26.35 -4.57
N GLU A 80 -9.24 27.68 -4.42
CA GLU A 80 -10.08 28.55 -5.23
C GLU A 80 -9.73 28.49 -6.73
N VAL A 81 -8.45 28.24 -7.04
CA VAL A 81 -7.92 28.16 -8.40
C VAL A 81 -8.04 26.76 -9.03
N LEU A 82 -8.43 25.74 -8.26
CA LEU A 82 -8.58 24.38 -8.77
C LEU A 82 -9.91 24.20 -9.54
N PRO A 83 -9.96 23.31 -10.53
CA PRO A 83 -11.23 22.83 -11.09
C PRO A 83 -12.15 22.29 -9.99
N ASN A 84 -13.47 22.50 -10.12
CA ASN A 84 -14.44 22.12 -9.07
C ASN A 84 -14.34 20.66 -8.62
N TYR A 85 -14.08 19.73 -9.55
CA TYR A 85 -13.92 18.31 -9.22
C TYR A 85 -12.67 18.03 -8.36
N MET A 86 -11.59 18.80 -8.52
CA MET A 86 -10.38 18.64 -7.71
C MET A 86 -10.52 19.21 -6.31
N LYS A 87 -11.37 20.23 -6.13
CA LYS A 87 -11.58 20.87 -4.83
C LYS A 87 -12.02 19.85 -3.78
N ILE A 88 -12.87 18.89 -4.15
CA ILE A 88 -13.37 17.85 -3.24
C ILE A 88 -12.23 16.91 -2.83
N CYS A 89 -11.48 16.37 -3.79
CA CYS A 89 -10.32 15.51 -3.51
C CYS A 89 -9.27 16.21 -2.65
N TYR A 90 -8.94 17.45 -3.00
CA TYR A 90 -7.97 18.25 -2.24
C TYR A 90 -8.47 18.53 -0.82
N ASN A 91 -9.74 18.92 -0.65
CA ASN A 91 -10.32 19.15 0.67
C ASN A 91 -10.28 17.89 1.54
N ALA A 92 -10.64 16.74 0.97
CA ALA A 92 -10.56 15.47 1.67
C ALA A 92 -9.12 15.20 2.12
N LEU A 93 -8.18 15.23 1.18
CA LEU A 93 -6.75 15.02 1.43
C LEU A 93 -6.20 15.93 2.53
N TYR A 94 -6.46 17.24 2.40
CA TYR A 94 -6.00 18.26 3.32
C TYR A 94 -6.58 18.02 4.71
N LYS A 95 -7.90 17.79 4.81
CA LYS A 95 -8.58 17.56 6.08
C LYS A 95 -8.03 16.32 6.80
N ILE A 96 -7.93 15.19 6.10
CA ILE A 96 -7.45 13.93 6.67
C ILE A 96 -6.01 14.08 7.16
N THR A 97 -5.17 14.72 6.37
CA THR A 97 -3.75 14.87 6.73
C THR A 97 -3.58 15.81 7.94
N ASN A 98 -4.37 16.88 8.04
CA ASN A 98 -4.36 17.74 9.22
C ASN A 98 -4.97 17.04 10.44
N GLU A 99 -6.02 16.23 10.28
CA GLU A 99 -6.58 15.41 11.36
C GLU A 99 -5.53 14.43 11.91
N ILE A 100 -4.78 13.76 11.03
CA ILE A 100 -3.66 12.89 11.43
C ILE A 100 -2.59 13.69 12.15
N ALA A 101 -2.22 14.88 11.65
CA ALA A 101 -1.23 15.72 12.29
C ALA A 101 -1.66 16.18 13.69
N ASP A 102 -2.94 16.53 13.86
CA ASP A 102 -3.51 16.89 15.16
C ASP A 102 -3.52 15.71 16.13
N ILE A 103 -3.85 14.49 15.66
CA ILE A 103 -3.80 13.27 16.47
C ILE A 103 -2.36 13.01 16.91
N THR A 104 -1.39 12.99 15.99
CA THR A 104 0.02 12.78 16.32
C THR A 104 0.55 13.83 17.29
N LEU A 105 0.14 15.10 17.12
CA LEU A 105 0.54 16.18 18.03
C LEU A 105 -0.06 16.00 19.43
N LYS A 106 -1.32 15.62 19.54
CA LYS A 106 -2.01 15.40 20.83
C LYS A 106 -1.47 14.19 21.57
N GLU A 107 -1.28 13.07 20.88
CA GLU A 107 -0.87 11.80 21.48
C GLU A 107 0.64 11.74 21.76
N TYR A 108 1.46 12.32 20.88
CA TYR A 108 2.91 12.13 20.91
C TYR A 108 3.71 13.44 21.01
N GLY A 109 3.05 14.59 21.01
CA GLY A 109 3.73 15.90 21.07
C GLY A 109 4.51 16.26 19.79
N TRP A 110 4.29 15.55 18.69
CA TRP A 110 4.99 15.76 17.42
C TRP A 110 4.02 16.20 16.33
N ASN A 111 4.28 17.33 15.67
CA ASN A 111 3.49 17.76 14.52
C ASN A 111 4.15 17.28 13.19
N PRO A 112 3.56 16.30 12.49
CA PRO A 112 4.14 15.73 11.28
C PRO A 112 3.76 16.48 10.00
N ILE A 113 2.99 17.58 10.08
CA ILE A 113 2.35 18.19 8.91
C ILE A 113 3.33 18.49 7.80
N ASN A 114 4.51 19.04 8.12
CA ASN A 114 5.53 19.36 7.12
C ASN A 114 6.04 18.12 6.37
N THR A 115 6.28 17.02 7.09
CA THR A 115 6.72 15.76 6.49
C THR A 115 5.60 15.15 5.64
N LEU A 116 4.36 15.13 6.13
CA LEU A 116 3.22 14.60 5.38
C LEU A 116 2.94 15.41 4.10
N SER A 117 2.97 16.74 4.17
CA SER A 117 2.80 17.62 3.01
C SER A 117 3.89 17.40 1.95
N LYS A 118 5.16 17.24 2.37
CA LYS A 118 6.26 16.89 1.46
C LYS A 118 6.04 15.52 0.82
N SER A 119 5.57 14.53 1.57
CA SER A 119 5.27 13.20 1.05
C SER A 119 4.16 13.25 -0.01
N TRP A 120 3.08 14.01 0.22
CA TRP A 120 2.04 14.21 -0.79
C TRP A 120 2.58 14.89 -2.06
N ALA A 121 3.36 15.96 -1.91
CA ALA A 121 3.98 16.65 -3.04
C ALA A 121 4.88 15.70 -3.85
N LYS A 122 5.63 14.83 -3.17
CA LYS A 122 6.45 13.81 -3.81
C LYS A 122 5.62 12.83 -4.64
N LEU A 123 4.49 12.33 -4.10
CA LEU A 123 3.59 11.44 -4.83
C LEU A 123 3.00 12.12 -6.07
N PHE A 124 2.51 13.34 -5.93
CA PHE A 124 1.91 14.09 -7.04
C PHE A 124 2.94 14.44 -8.12
N ASN A 125 4.20 14.71 -7.75
CA ASN A 125 5.28 14.89 -8.71
C ASN A 125 5.56 13.60 -9.49
N ALA A 126 5.46 12.42 -8.87
CA ALA A 126 5.61 11.14 -9.55
C ALA A 126 4.48 10.89 -10.55
N PHE A 127 3.22 11.14 -10.17
CA PHE A 127 2.09 11.09 -11.12
C PHE A 127 2.25 12.10 -12.26
N LEU A 128 2.70 13.32 -11.97
CA LEU A 128 2.94 14.31 -13.01
C LEU A 128 4.06 13.86 -13.97
N GLN A 129 5.06 13.15 -13.47
CA GLN A 129 6.13 12.63 -14.31
C GLN A 129 5.62 11.55 -15.30
N GLU A 130 4.75 10.66 -14.85
CA GLU A 130 4.06 9.69 -15.72
C GLU A 130 3.20 10.40 -16.77
N VAL A 131 2.43 11.42 -16.33
CA VAL A 131 1.64 12.27 -17.24
C VAL A 131 2.52 12.97 -18.29
N LYS A 132 3.71 13.45 -17.91
CA LYS A 132 4.66 14.08 -18.84
C LYS A 132 5.19 13.09 -19.86
N TRP A 133 5.65 11.91 -19.43
CA TRP A 133 6.10 10.85 -20.34
C TRP A 133 5.02 10.49 -21.33
N PHE A 134 3.79 10.31 -20.85
CA PHE A 134 2.62 10.05 -21.68
C PHE A 134 2.35 11.19 -22.68
N ALA A 135 2.20 12.42 -22.20
CA ALA A 135 1.78 13.55 -23.02
C ALA A 135 2.80 13.94 -24.10
N SER A 136 4.10 13.74 -23.84
CA SER A 136 5.16 14.00 -24.81
C SER A 136 5.49 12.81 -25.70
N GLY A 137 4.92 11.62 -25.44
CA GLY A 137 5.32 10.36 -26.07
C GLY A 137 6.77 9.95 -25.73
N GLN A 138 7.34 10.49 -24.64
CA GLN A 138 8.68 10.14 -24.20
C GLN A 138 8.64 8.77 -23.53
N VAL A 139 9.41 7.83 -24.06
CA VAL A 139 9.58 6.50 -23.45
C VAL A 139 10.74 6.58 -22.45
N PRO A 140 10.50 6.46 -21.12
CA PRO A 140 11.59 6.37 -20.16
C PRO A 140 12.36 5.05 -20.33
N ASN A 141 13.61 5.01 -19.88
CA ASN A 141 14.24 3.70 -19.65
C ASN A 141 13.58 3.03 -18.43
N LYS A 142 13.64 1.70 -18.37
CA LYS A 142 13.02 0.85 -17.35
C LYS A 142 13.41 1.24 -15.92
N ASP A 143 14.65 1.69 -15.72
CA ASP A 143 15.19 2.03 -14.40
C ASP A 143 14.67 3.39 -13.93
N ASP A 144 14.58 4.37 -14.83
CA ASP A 144 13.93 5.67 -14.58
C ASP A 144 12.44 5.50 -14.31
N TYR A 145 11.77 4.67 -15.12
CA TYR A 145 10.38 4.31 -14.91
C TYR A 145 10.20 3.69 -13.53
N LEU A 146 10.94 2.64 -13.17
CA LEU A 146 10.77 1.94 -11.90
C LEU A 146 10.97 2.89 -10.71
N ARG A 147 11.99 3.76 -10.76
CA ARG A 147 12.23 4.74 -9.70
C ARG A 147 11.05 5.67 -9.47
N ASN A 148 10.40 6.13 -10.53
CA ASN A 148 9.20 6.95 -10.43
C ASN A 148 7.98 6.11 -10.01
N ALA A 149 7.82 4.94 -10.62
CA ALA A 149 6.67 4.06 -10.49
C ALA A 149 6.56 3.46 -9.07
N VAL A 150 7.69 3.25 -8.39
CA VAL A 150 7.73 2.93 -6.95
C VAL A 150 7.10 4.03 -6.10
N ILE A 151 7.32 5.30 -6.45
CA ILE A 151 6.73 6.44 -5.74
C ILE A 151 5.25 6.59 -6.11
N SER A 152 4.91 6.53 -7.40
CA SER A 152 3.53 6.65 -7.87
C SER A 152 2.61 5.54 -7.36
N SER A 153 3.16 4.38 -6.95
CA SER A 153 2.39 3.32 -6.28
C SER A 153 1.68 3.75 -4.99
N GLY A 154 2.13 4.86 -4.36
CA GLY A 154 1.55 5.35 -3.11
C GLY A 154 1.93 4.55 -1.85
N VAL A 155 2.66 3.44 -1.96
CA VAL A 155 3.06 2.63 -0.79
C VAL A 155 3.85 3.44 0.23
N PHE A 156 4.78 4.27 -0.25
CA PHE A 156 5.65 5.05 0.63
C PHE A 156 4.84 6.00 1.52
N ILE A 157 3.79 6.63 0.96
CA ILE A 157 3.00 7.60 1.72
C ILE A 157 2.16 6.91 2.79
N VAL A 158 1.65 5.70 2.52
CA VAL A 158 0.97 4.87 3.51
C VAL A 158 1.91 4.55 4.67
N ILE A 159 3.16 4.14 4.38
CA ILE A 159 4.14 3.81 5.43
C ILE A 159 4.54 5.05 6.24
N VAL A 160 4.70 6.22 5.60
CA VAL A 160 5.02 7.48 6.31
C VAL A 160 3.87 7.88 7.24
N HIS A 161 2.61 7.79 6.81
CA HIS A 161 1.46 8.05 7.67
C HIS A 161 1.39 7.04 8.83
N LEU A 162 1.64 5.76 8.57
CA LEU A 162 1.70 4.72 9.61
C LEU A 162 2.78 5.01 10.65
N PHE A 163 3.97 5.47 10.24
CA PHE A 163 5.04 5.82 11.18
C PHE A 163 4.60 6.87 12.20
N PHE A 164 3.91 7.93 11.76
CA PHE A 164 3.40 8.97 12.66
C PHE A 164 2.20 8.52 13.49
N LEU A 165 1.29 7.73 12.91
CA LEU A 165 0.13 7.19 13.63
C LEU A 165 0.51 6.17 14.71
N MET A 166 1.62 5.43 14.53
CA MET A 166 2.11 4.47 15.51
C MET A 166 2.83 5.13 16.70
N GLY A 167 3.41 6.32 16.50
CA GLY A 167 4.15 7.05 17.53
C GLY A 167 5.46 6.42 18.01
N ASN A 168 5.71 5.15 17.67
CA ASN A 168 6.92 4.44 18.10
C ASN A 168 8.16 5.04 17.43
N GLY A 169 9.18 5.38 18.24
CA GLY A 169 10.46 5.87 17.74
C GLY A 169 10.37 7.21 16.99
N LEU A 170 9.40 8.06 17.32
CA LEU A 170 9.34 9.45 16.85
C LEU A 170 10.49 10.28 17.45
N THR A 171 11.63 10.24 16.78
CA THR A 171 12.79 11.09 17.05
C THR A 171 13.08 11.94 15.83
N LYS A 172 13.74 13.08 16.03
CA LYS A 172 14.19 13.94 14.91
C LYS A 172 15.01 13.15 13.89
N GLU A 173 15.91 12.29 14.37
CA GLU A 173 16.73 11.43 13.51
C GLU A 173 15.88 10.48 12.68
N ASN A 174 14.93 9.76 13.28
CA ASN A 174 14.08 8.83 12.55
C ASN A 174 13.14 9.54 11.54
N VAL A 175 12.67 10.73 11.86
CA VAL A 175 11.89 11.58 10.92
C VAL A 175 12.78 12.05 9.76
N GLU A 176 14.03 12.45 10.01
CA GLU A 176 14.96 12.79 8.93
C GLU A 176 15.32 11.57 8.06
N GLN A 177 15.40 10.38 8.66
CA GLN A 177 15.64 9.14 7.91
C GLN A 177 14.42 8.72 7.10
N ILE A 178 13.19 8.90 7.59
CA ILE A 178 12.00 8.54 6.82
C ILE A 178 11.83 9.42 5.57
N GLU A 179 12.22 10.70 5.67
CA GLU A 179 12.25 11.63 4.52
C GLU A 179 13.28 11.23 3.44
N LYS A 180 14.24 10.35 3.75
CA LYS A 180 15.28 9.86 2.81
C LYS A 180 14.91 8.54 2.13
N ASP A 181 13.65 8.11 2.21
CA ASP A 181 13.15 6.89 1.59
C ASP A 181 13.95 5.65 1.98
N PRO A 182 13.86 5.21 3.24
CA PRO A 182 14.62 4.06 3.71
C PRO A 182 14.33 2.82 2.85
N SER A 183 15.34 1.98 2.72
CA SER A 183 15.36 0.87 1.76
C SER A 183 14.14 -0.07 1.90
N PHE A 184 13.65 -0.34 3.12
CA PHE A 184 12.46 -1.18 3.30
C PHE A 184 11.20 -0.58 2.64
N ILE A 185 11.07 0.75 2.62
CA ILE A 185 9.95 1.45 1.95
C ILE A 185 10.08 1.29 0.44
N TYR A 186 11.27 1.54 -0.10
CA TYR A 186 11.55 1.38 -1.52
C TYR A 186 11.25 -0.04 -1.99
N HIS A 187 11.75 -1.07 -1.30
CA HIS A 187 11.55 -2.46 -1.69
C HIS A 187 10.08 -2.89 -1.54
N THR A 188 9.35 -2.37 -0.55
CA THR A 188 7.90 -2.62 -0.44
C THR A 188 7.16 -2.03 -1.65
N GLY A 189 7.49 -0.79 -2.05
CA GLY A 189 6.91 -0.15 -3.23
C GLY A 189 7.33 -0.84 -4.54
N ALA A 190 8.57 -1.32 -4.65
CA ALA A 190 9.04 -2.08 -5.82
C ALA A 190 8.32 -3.42 -5.96
N ILE A 191 8.10 -4.14 -4.85
CA ILE A 191 7.29 -5.36 -4.87
C ILE A 191 5.88 -5.05 -5.36
N LEU A 192 5.24 -3.98 -4.85
CA LEU A 192 3.90 -3.61 -5.31
C LEU A 192 3.90 -3.28 -6.80
N ARG A 193 4.72 -2.32 -7.23
CA ARG A 193 4.75 -1.85 -8.61
C ARG A 193 5.06 -2.97 -9.60
N LEU A 194 6.05 -3.81 -9.32
CA LEU A 194 6.41 -4.91 -10.22
C LEU A 194 5.32 -5.99 -10.31
N TRP A 195 4.57 -6.25 -9.23
CA TRP A 195 3.42 -7.16 -9.27
C TRP A 195 2.23 -6.55 -10.03
N ASP A 196 1.96 -5.27 -9.80
CA ASP A 196 0.93 -4.49 -10.49
C ASP A 196 1.16 -4.50 -12.02
N ASP A 197 2.38 -4.16 -12.44
CA ASP A 197 2.78 -4.16 -13.86
C ASP A 197 2.75 -5.56 -14.50
N LEU A 198 2.90 -6.64 -13.71
CA LEU A 198 2.75 -8.02 -14.19
C LEU A 198 1.29 -8.42 -14.39
N GLY A 199 0.38 -7.94 -13.52
CA GLY A 199 -1.06 -8.18 -13.64
C GLY A 199 -1.66 -7.40 -14.80
N SER A 200 -1.28 -6.13 -14.94
CA SER A 200 -1.76 -5.19 -15.96
C SER A 200 -1.45 -5.64 -17.40
N ALA A 201 -0.41 -6.46 -17.59
CA ALA A 201 -0.07 -7.04 -18.90
C ALA A 201 -1.16 -7.95 -19.51
N LYS A 202 -2.14 -8.39 -18.71
CA LYS A 202 -3.32 -9.14 -19.19
C LYS A 202 -4.63 -8.34 -19.17
N ASP A 203 -4.69 -7.32 -18.31
CA ASP A 203 -5.94 -6.90 -17.67
C ASP A 203 -6.63 -5.75 -18.41
N GLU A 204 -5.89 -4.86 -19.03
CA GLU A 204 -6.51 -3.60 -19.40
C GLU A 204 -6.58 -3.43 -20.91
N ASN A 205 -7.78 -3.13 -21.43
CA ASN A 205 -7.97 -2.35 -22.67
C ASN A 205 -7.32 -0.93 -22.56
N GLN A 206 -6.32 -0.76 -21.70
CA GLN A 206 -5.31 0.25 -21.83
C GLN A 206 -4.68 0.06 -23.20
N ASN A 207 -4.86 1.02 -24.10
CA ASN A 207 -4.28 0.97 -25.43
C ASN A 207 -2.74 1.20 -25.38
N GLY A 208 -2.02 0.52 -24.47
CA GLY A 208 -0.58 0.67 -24.22
C GLY A 208 -0.19 1.99 -23.53
N PHE A 209 -1.06 2.52 -22.66
CA PHE A 209 -0.98 3.93 -22.22
C PHE A 209 -0.45 4.17 -20.80
N ASP A 210 -0.45 3.18 -19.90
CA ASP A 210 -0.02 3.38 -18.51
C ASP A 210 1.49 3.15 -18.30
N GLY A 211 2.15 2.44 -19.22
CA GLY A 211 3.56 2.09 -19.14
C GLY A 211 3.80 0.96 -18.14
N SER A 212 4.43 -0.12 -18.59
CA SER A 212 4.79 -1.26 -17.74
C SER A 212 6.30 -1.48 -17.72
N TYR A 213 6.86 -1.79 -16.55
CA TYR A 213 8.28 -2.15 -16.43
C TYR A 213 8.65 -3.29 -17.38
N MET A 214 7.79 -4.30 -17.52
CA MET A 214 8.03 -5.45 -18.39
C MET A 214 8.12 -5.04 -19.86
N GLU A 215 7.21 -4.17 -20.32
CA GLU A 215 7.25 -3.64 -21.69
C GLU A 215 8.51 -2.82 -21.96
N LEU A 216 8.90 -1.96 -21.01
CA LEU A 216 10.12 -1.16 -21.14
C LEU A 216 11.37 -2.06 -21.15
N TYR A 217 11.39 -3.09 -20.32
CA TYR A 217 12.45 -4.09 -20.33
C TYR A 217 12.56 -4.80 -21.69
N MET A 218 11.43 -5.20 -22.29
CA MET A 218 11.41 -5.82 -23.62
C MET A 218 11.83 -4.85 -24.73
N LYS A 219 11.43 -3.58 -24.65
CA LYS A 219 11.87 -2.53 -25.60
C LYS A 219 13.39 -2.33 -25.55
N GLU A 220 13.98 -2.40 -24.36
CA GLU A 220 15.43 -2.31 -24.18
C GLU A 220 16.18 -3.61 -24.53
N HIS A 221 15.50 -4.75 -24.55
CA HIS A 221 16.08 -6.07 -24.86
C HIS A 221 15.27 -6.76 -25.97
N PRO A 222 15.35 -6.32 -27.24
CA PRO A 222 14.48 -6.81 -28.33
C PRO A 222 14.59 -8.31 -28.62
N GLN A 223 15.69 -8.94 -28.22
CA GLN A 223 15.93 -10.38 -28.32
C GLN A 223 15.20 -11.21 -27.24
N CYS A 224 14.65 -10.55 -26.21
CA CYS A 224 14.02 -11.18 -25.06
C CYS A 224 12.56 -11.53 -25.39
N SER A 225 12.19 -12.80 -25.17
CA SER A 225 10.81 -13.24 -25.24
C SER A 225 9.99 -12.68 -24.07
N ALA A 226 8.66 -12.61 -24.24
CA ALA A 226 7.75 -12.21 -23.16
C ALA A 226 7.91 -13.08 -21.90
N LYS A 227 8.22 -14.38 -22.06
CA LYS A 227 8.49 -15.28 -20.94
C LYS A 227 9.77 -14.92 -20.20
N GLU A 228 10.86 -14.64 -20.91
CA GLU A 228 12.12 -14.24 -20.29
C GLU A 228 12.02 -12.88 -19.59
N ALA A 229 11.25 -11.94 -20.14
CA ALA A 229 10.95 -10.66 -19.50
C ALA A 229 10.11 -10.85 -18.23
N HIS A 230 9.07 -11.69 -18.29
CA HIS A 230 8.29 -12.07 -17.12
C HIS A 230 9.17 -12.70 -16.02
N ASP A 231 10.01 -13.69 -16.38
CA ASP A 231 10.92 -14.36 -15.44
C ASP A 231 11.94 -13.39 -14.84
N HIS A 232 12.39 -12.39 -15.61
CA HIS A 232 13.24 -11.30 -15.11
C HIS A 232 12.51 -10.45 -14.04
N VAL A 233 11.27 -10.07 -14.27
CA VAL A 233 10.48 -9.30 -13.29
C VAL A 233 10.24 -10.11 -12.01
N ILE A 234 9.91 -11.39 -12.13
CA ILE A 234 9.79 -12.31 -10.98
C ILE A 234 11.11 -12.38 -10.18
N LEU A 235 12.26 -12.42 -10.86
CA LEU A 235 13.56 -12.39 -10.21
C LEU A 235 13.80 -11.07 -9.46
N MET A 236 13.38 -9.92 -10.02
CA MET A 236 13.48 -8.63 -9.34
C MET A 236 12.61 -8.57 -8.08
N ILE A 237 11.38 -9.07 -8.16
CA ILE A 237 10.48 -9.21 -7.01
C ILE A 237 11.14 -10.08 -5.94
N SER A 238 11.73 -11.22 -6.30
CA SER A 238 12.43 -12.11 -5.37
C SER A 238 13.60 -11.40 -4.67
N ARG A 239 14.40 -10.64 -5.42
CA ARG A 239 15.52 -9.86 -4.85
C ARG A 239 15.03 -8.77 -3.89
N ALA A 240 13.93 -8.10 -4.22
CA ALA A 240 13.33 -7.11 -3.32
C ALA A 240 12.83 -7.75 -2.02
N TRP A 241 12.24 -8.95 -2.10
CA TRP A 241 11.88 -9.75 -0.93
C TRP A 241 13.08 -10.13 -0.07
N GLU A 242 14.19 -10.57 -0.69
CA GLU A 242 15.41 -10.89 0.04
C GLU A 242 15.95 -9.71 0.85
N THR A 243 15.97 -8.51 0.26
CA THR A 243 16.39 -7.29 0.95
C THR A 243 15.45 -6.95 2.10
N LEU A 244 14.13 -6.91 1.84
CA LEU A 244 13.13 -6.58 2.86
C LEU A 244 13.13 -7.58 4.03
N ASN A 245 13.35 -8.87 3.73
CA ASN A 245 13.50 -9.91 4.75
C ASN A 245 14.76 -9.67 5.59
N LYS A 246 15.92 -9.38 4.97
CA LYS A 246 17.16 -9.07 5.71
C LYS A 246 16.97 -7.89 6.65
N GLU A 247 16.32 -6.83 6.20
CA GLU A 247 16.04 -5.65 7.02
C GLU A 247 15.10 -5.94 8.20
N SER A 248 14.15 -6.86 8.01
CA SER A 248 13.25 -7.31 9.09
C SER A 248 13.96 -8.05 10.23
N PHE A 249 15.17 -8.57 10.00
CA PHE A 249 15.99 -9.23 11.01
C PHE A 249 17.22 -8.41 11.42
N SER A 250 17.47 -7.27 10.77
CA SER A 250 18.62 -6.42 11.05
C SER A 250 18.32 -5.40 12.15
N GLN A 251 19.36 -4.94 12.86
CA GLN A 251 19.24 -3.74 13.68
C GLN A 251 19.09 -2.54 12.75
N THR A 252 17.88 -1.98 12.70
CA THR A 252 17.61 -0.73 11.98
C THR A 252 17.36 0.39 12.99
N SER A 253 17.55 1.64 12.58
CA SER A 253 17.17 2.80 13.40
C SER A 253 15.66 2.92 13.60
N PHE A 254 14.89 2.21 12.76
CA PHE A 254 13.43 2.23 12.80
C PHE A 254 12.85 1.22 13.79
N PRO A 255 11.69 1.54 14.39
CA PRO A 255 10.96 0.59 15.21
C PRO A 255 10.60 -0.67 14.41
N GLN A 256 10.85 -1.84 15.02
CA GLN A 256 10.45 -3.14 14.46
C GLN A 256 8.97 -3.22 14.04
N PRO A 257 8.00 -2.60 14.76
CA PRO A 257 6.62 -2.55 14.30
C PRO A 257 6.43 -1.91 12.92
N LEU A 258 7.19 -0.87 12.57
CA LEU A 258 7.11 -0.19 11.26
C LEU A 258 7.68 -1.05 10.13
N VAL A 259 8.85 -1.67 10.36
CA VAL A 259 9.47 -2.59 9.39
C VAL A 259 8.56 -3.78 9.15
N ARG A 260 7.94 -4.32 10.21
CA ARG A 260 6.94 -5.40 10.11
C ARG A 260 5.67 -4.97 9.37
N ALA A 261 5.21 -3.74 9.56
CA ALA A 261 4.08 -3.20 8.79
C ALA A 261 4.40 -3.17 7.29
N SER A 262 5.60 -2.72 6.92
CA SER A 262 6.09 -2.70 5.54
C SER A 262 6.17 -4.11 4.94
N LEU A 263 6.73 -5.06 5.69
CA LEU A 263 6.75 -6.48 5.32
C LEU A 263 5.34 -7.03 5.09
N ASN A 264 4.38 -6.69 5.96
CA ASN A 264 3.00 -7.14 5.83
C ASN A 264 2.27 -6.49 4.65
N LEU A 265 2.55 -5.23 4.34
CA LEU A 265 2.07 -4.57 3.12
C LEU A 265 2.58 -5.30 1.87
N ALA A 266 3.89 -5.59 1.81
CA ALA A 266 4.48 -6.36 0.71
C ALA A 266 3.80 -7.74 0.55
N ARG A 267 3.45 -8.41 1.65
CA ARG A 267 2.74 -9.71 1.58
C ARG A 267 1.35 -9.56 0.96
N MET A 268 0.64 -8.48 1.30
CA MET A 268 -0.72 -8.22 0.80
C MET A 268 -0.76 -7.94 -0.70
N VAL A 269 0.33 -7.45 -1.30
CA VAL A 269 0.41 -7.17 -2.74
C VAL A 269 -0.09 -8.35 -3.55
N ARG A 270 0.45 -9.55 -3.33
CA ARG A 270 0.02 -10.72 -4.11
C ARG A 270 -1.48 -11.00 -3.96
N VAL A 271 -2.07 -10.79 -2.78
CA VAL A 271 -3.50 -11.00 -2.57
C VAL A 271 -4.33 -9.95 -3.31
N MET A 272 -3.86 -8.71 -3.38
CA MET A 272 -4.56 -7.59 -4.02
C MET A 272 -4.41 -7.55 -5.54
N TYR A 273 -3.37 -8.18 -6.10
CA TYR A 273 -3.04 -8.13 -7.52
C TYR A 273 -2.95 -9.52 -8.17
N SER A 274 -3.63 -10.53 -7.61
CA SER A 274 -3.78 -11.87 -8.23
C SER A 274 -5.17 -12.00 -8.85
N TYR A 275 -5.35 -11.39 -10.02
CA TYR A 275 -6.58 -11.51 -10.81
C TYR A 275 -6.73 -12.90 -11.40
N ASP A 276 -7.97 -13.39 -11.49
CA ASP A 276 -8.31 -14.54 -12.34
C ASP A 276 -8.53 -14.11 -13.80
N ASP A 277 -8.82 -15.08 -14.68
CA ASP A 277 -9.02 -14.81 -16.11
C ASP A 277 -10.29 -13.97 -16.38
N ASP A 278 -11.19 -13.84 -15.39
CA ASP A 278 -12.41 -13.02 -15.45
C ASP A 278 -12.24 -11.66 -14.75
N HIS A 279 -11.03 -11.28 -14.36
CA HIS A 279 -10.68 -10.03 -13.66
C HIS A 279 -11.30 -9.89 -12.28
N HIS A 280 -11.66 -11.00 -11.64
CA HIS A 280 -12.03 -11.02 -10.23
C HIS A 280 -10.78 -11.18 -9.37
N LEU A 281 -10.90 -10.78 -8.10
CA LEU A 281 -9.86 -10.98 -7.09
C LEU A 281 -10.35 -12.03 -6.06
N PRO A 282 -10.51 -13.31 -6.44
CA PRO A 282 -11.09 -14.32 -5.57
C PRO A 282 -10.30 -14.48 -4.27
N MET A 283 -8.98 -14.34 -4.32
CA MET A 283 -8.14 -14.35 -3.11
C MET A 283 -8.44 -13.19 -2.17
N LEU A 284 -8.73 -11.99 -2.70
CA LEU A 284 -9.08 -10.83 -1.90
C LEU A 284 -10.50 -10.97 -1.35
N ASP A 285 -11.44 -11.42 -2.17
CA ASP A 285 -12.83 -11.66 -1.76
C ASP A 285 -12.90 -12.69 -0.64
N ASP A 286 -12.22 -13.83 -0.80
CA ASP A 286 -12.10 -14.84 0.26
C ASP A 286 -11.44 -14.27 1.52
N HIS A 287 -10.41 -13.44 1.36
CA HIS A 287 -9.73 -12.80 2.48
C HIS A 287 -10.67 -11.85 3.24
N VAL A 288 -11.36 -10.95 2.54
CA VAL A 288 -12.30 -9.98 3.10
C VAL A 288 -13.50 -10.70 3.73
N PHE A 289 -14.06 -11.68 3.02
CA PHE A 289 -15.22 -12.43 3.47
C PHE A 289 -14.91 -13.24 4.74
N SER A 290 -13.77 -13.94 4.75
CA SER A 290 -13.32 -14.71 5.92
C SER A 290 -12.98 -13.85 7.14
N LEU A 291 -12.56 -12.60 6.92
CA LEU A 291 -12.26 -11.67 8.00
C LEU A 291 -13.50 -10.96 8.55
N LEU A 292 -14.55 -10.77 7.74
CA LEU A 292 -15.68 -9.92 8.13
C LEU A 292 -16.97 -10.68 8.48
N HIS A 293 -17.19 -11.89 7.96
CA HIS A 293 -18.53 -12.52 8.02
C HIS A 293 -18.61 -13.83 8.79
N HIS A 294 -17.49 -14.50 9.06
CA HIS A 294 -17.48 -15.78 9.79
C HIS A 294 -16.66 -15.68 11.08
N SER A 295 -17.33 -15.73 12.22
CA SER A 295 -16.69 -16.06 13.50
C SER A 295 -16.26 -17.53 13.48
N LEU A 296 -15.13 -17.83 14.12
CA LEU A 296 -14.68 -19.19 14.41
C LEU A 296 -15.43 -19.79 15.61
#